data_AF-A0YLR5-F1
#
_entry.id   AF-A0YLR5-F1
#
_cell.length_a   1.000
_cell.length_b   1.000
_cell.length_c   1.000
_cell.angle_alpha   90.00
_cell.angle_beta   90.00
_cell.angle_gamma   90.00
#
_symmetry.space_group_name_H-M   'P 1'
#
loop_
_entity.id
_entity.type
_entity.pdbx_description
1 polymer ?
#
loop_
_entity_poly.entity_id
_entity_poly.type
_entity_poly.pdbx_seq_one_letter_code
_entity_poly.pdbx_strand_id
1 'polypeptide(L)'
;MYYIHSEKVSLDQLLKQSTTEVGIYSSHLRRHLDNLQQSTPLAEAFKKVVDSLEPVELDPIKTHKLYSLGLITRQDNQVMPRCGLYREYFQRVLTLK
;
A
#
# COMPACT_ATOMS: atom_id res chain seq x y z
N MET A 1 11.11 2.51 -24.98
CA MET A 1 10.23 3.60 -24.49
C MET A 1 9.03 2.95 -23.82
N TYR A 2 9.12 2.68 -22.51
CA TYR A 2 8.02 2.03 -21.77
C TYR A 2 7.06 3.11 -21.25
N TYR A 3 6.00 3.34 -22.02
CA TYR A 3 4.80 4.05 -21.59
C TYR A 3 4.08 3.19 -20.56
N ILE A 4 4.33 3.41 -19.28
CA ILE A 4 3.41 2.93 -18.23
C ILE A 4 2.43 4.07 -18.01
N HIS A 5 1.32 3.98 -18.76
CA HIS A 5 0.15 4.83 -18.60
C HIS A 5 -0.37 4.62 -17.18
N SER A 6 0.00 5.52 -16.28
CA SER A 6 -0.36 5.49 -14.88
C SER A 6 -1.79 6.00 -14.70
N GLU A 7 -2.77 5.32 -15.28
CA GLU A 7 -4.18 5.65 -15.05
C GLU A 7 -4.99 4.37 -14.86
N LYS A 8 -5.27 4.07 -13.58
CA LYS A 8 -6.43 3.28 -13.15
C LYS A 8 -6.52 1.86 -13.68
N VAL A 9 -5.42 1.11 -13.77
CA VAL A 9 -5.54 -0.35 -13.84
C VAL A 9 -6.09 -0.80 -12.48
N SER A 10 -7.39 -1.11 -12.44
CA SER A 10 -8.06 -1.55 -11.23
C SER A 10 -7.33 -2.77 -10.68
N LEU A 11 -7.00 -2.71 -9.40
CA LEU A 11 -6.35 -3.78 -8.66
C LEU A 11 -6.99 -5.17 -8.90
N ASP A 12 -8.31 -5.24 -9.08
CA ASP A 12 -9.03 -6.48 -9.43
C ASP A 12 -8.53 -7.10 -10.74
N GLN A 13 -8.27 -6.28 -11.76
CA GLN A 13 -7.70 -6.72 -13.03
C GLN A 13 -6.26 -7.22 -12.87
N LEU A 14 -5.45 -6.55 -12.04
CA LEU A 14 -4.10 -7.02 -11.75
C LEU A 14 -4.10 -8.36 -11.01
N LEU A 15 -5.02 -8.55 -10.07
CA LEU A 15 -5.14 -9.78 -9.29
C LEU A 15 -5.71 -10.94 -10.13
N LYS A 16 -6.66 -10.68 -11.04
CA LYS A 16 -7.25 -11.71 -11.93
C LYS A 16 -6.29 -12.22 -13.00
N GLN A 17 -5.41 -11.39 -13.54
CA GLN A 17 -4.47 -11.79 -14.57
C GLN A 17 -3.23 -12.47 -13.97
N SER A 18 -3.41 -13.69 -13.46
CA SER A 18 -2.35 -14.47 -12.79
C SER A 18 -1.30 -15.09 -13.73
N THR A 19 -1.40 -14.90 -15.06
CA THR A 19 -0.63 -15.68 -16.05
C THR A 19 0.45 -14.88 -16.81
N THR A 20 0.59 -13.59 -16.57
CA THR A 20 1.61 -12.73 -17.21
C THR A 20 2.05 -11.70 -16.19
N GLU A 21 3.34 -11.31 -16.20
CA GLU A 21 4.15 -10.33 -15.41
C GLU A 21 3.52 -9.51 -14.26
N VAL A 22 2.23 -9.24 -14.32
CA VAL A 22 1.36 -8.64 -13.32
C VAL A 22 1.17 -9.49 -12.05
N GLY A 23 1.21 -10.82 -12.13
CA GLY A 23 1.14 -11.71 -10.95
C GLY A 23 2.26 -11.51 -9.92
N ILE A 24 3.38 -10.90 -10.35
CA ILE A 24 4.50 -10.54 -9.49
C ILE A 24 4.08 -9.43 -8.51
N TYR A 25 3.21 -8.51 -8.92
CA TYR A 25 2.67 -7.45 -8.04
C TYR A 25 1.75 -8.01 -6.97
N SER A 26 0.88 -8.97 -7.30
CA SER A 26 0.00 -9.65 -6.35
C SER A 26 0.80 -10.30 -5.22
N SER A 27 1.86 -11.02 -5.61
CA SER A 27 2.76 -11.71 -4.70
C SER A 27 3.53 -10.71 -3.83
N HIS A 28 3.99 -9.62 -4.44
CA HIS A 28 4.69 -8.55 -3.74
C HIS A 28 3.80 -7.83 -2.72
N LEU A 29 2.57 -7.44 -3.11
CA LEU A 29 1.57 -6.82 -2.22
C LEU A 29 1.19 -7.74 -1.07
N ARG A 30 1.00 -9.04 -1.34
CA ARG A 30 0.68 -10.04 -0.33
C ARG A 30 1.83 -10.24 0.66
N ARG A 31 3.08 -10.21 0.19
CA ARG A 31 4.26 -10.28 1.08
C ARG A 31 4.36 -9.05 1.98
N HIS A 32 4.06 -7.86 1.45
CA HIS A 32 3.99 -6.63 2.26
C HIS A 32 2.85 -6.67 3.28
N LEU A 33 1.68 -7.17 2.87
CA LEU A 33 0.55 -7.38 3.76
C LEU A 33 0.89 -8.34 4.90
N ASP A 34 1.57 -9.45 4.62
CA ASP A 34 2.00 -10.39 5.64
C ASP A 34 2.90 -9.71 6.69
N ASN A 35 3.90 -8.96 6.22
CA ASN A 35 4.79 -8.18 7.10
C ASN A 35 4.02 -7.14 7.94
N LEU A 36 2.99 -6.51 7.37
CA LEU A 36 2.10 -5.60 8.10
C LEU A 36 1.26 -6.35 9.14
N GLN A 37 0.69 -7.51 8.80
CA GLN A 37 -0.16 -8.29 9.70
C GLN A 37 0.62 -8.90 10.87
N GLN A 38 1.92 -9.16 10.70
CA GLN A 38 2.80 -9.53 11.81
C GLN A 38 2.94 -8.42 12.86
N SER A 39 2.56 -7.18 12.55
CA SER A 39 2.56 -6.06 13.47
C SER A 39 1.21 -5.32 13.42
N THR A 40 0.24 -5.75 14.23
CA THR A 40 -1.05 -5.07 14.44
C THR A 40 -0.94 -3.54 14.52
N PRO A 41 -0.04 -2.94 15.34
CA PRO A 41 0.05 -1.48 15.43
C PRO A 41 0.57 -0.81 14.14
N LEU A 42 1.27 -1.54 13.27
CA LEU A 42 1.72 -1.05 11.96
C LEU A 42 0.58 -1.11 10.94
N ALA A 43 -0.18 -2.20 10.95
CA ALA A 43 -1.35 -2.38 10.08
C ALA A 43 -2.42 -1.31 10.37
N GLU A 44 -2.70 -1.02 11.64
CA GLU A 44 -3.65 0.05 12.02
C GLU A 44 -3.15 1.44 11.63
N ALA A 45 -1.85 1.69 11.81
CA ALA A 45 -1.22 2.92 11.34
C ALA A 45 -1.40 3.08 9.83
N PHE A 46 -1.04 2.06 9.06
CA PHE A 46 -1.18 2.10 7.61
C PHE A 46 -2.65 2.19 7.17
N LYS A 47 -3.58 1.55 7.89
CA LYS A 47 -5.03 1.67 7.68
C LYS A 47 -5.47 3.13 7.74
N LYS A 48 -5.02 3.89 8.74
CA LYS A 48 -5.32 5.33 8.84
C LYS A 48 -4.80 6.13 7.63
N VAL A 49 -3.63 5.78 7.09
CA VAL A 49 -3.06 6.43 5.90
C VAL A 49 -3.89 6.17 4.65
N VAL A 50 -4.35 4.94 4.45
CA VAL A 50 -5.09 4.57 3.24
C VAL A 50 -6.57 4.95 3.31
N ASP A 51 -7.13 5.00 4.52
CA ASP A 51 -8.49 5.46 4.78
C ASP A 51 -8.59 6.98 4.63
N SER A 52 -7.62 7.72 5.17
CA SER A 52 -7.54 9.16 5.00
C SER A 52 -7.21 9.56 3.55
N LEU A 53 -7.94 10.54 3.03
CA LEU A 53 -7.58 11.23 1.78
C LEU A 53 -6.42 12.20 1.97
N GLU A 54 -6.22 12.66 3.20
CA GLU A 54 -5.22 13.64 3.57
C GLU A 54 -3.99 12.98 4.21
N PRO A 55 -2.82 13.64 4.10
CA PRO A 55 -1.60 13.14 4.74
C PRO A 55 -1.82 13.03 6.26
N VAL A 56 -1.57 11.86 6.83
CA VAL A 56 -1.74 11.65 8.27
C VAL A 56 -0.39 11.67 8.97
N GLU A 57 -0.37 12.23 10.17
CA GLU A 57 0.81 12.16 11.02
C GLU A 57 0.85 10.81 11.72
N LEU A 58 2.01 10.16 11.64
CA LEU A 58 2.22 8.83 12.17
C LEU A 58 3.48 8.78 12.99
N ASP A 59 3.41 7.96 14.03
CA ASP A 59 4.50 7.70 14.95
C ASP A 59 5.82 7.45 14.17
N PRO A 60 6.92 8.14 14.48
CA PRO A 60 8.14 8.10 13.69
C PRO A 60 8.68 6.68 13.52
N ILE A 61 8.47 5.81 14.51
CA ILE A 61 8.84 4.39 14.44
C ILE A 61 8.02 3.65 13.36
N LYS A 62 6.70 3.88 13.32
CA LYS A 62 5.79 3.26 12.35
C LYS A 62 6.04 3.82 10.96
N THR A 63 6.19 5.14 10.84
CA THR A 63 6.53 5.84 9.61
C THR A 63 7.82 5.30 9.01
N HIS A 64 8.90 5.20 9.81
CA HIS A 64 10.16 4.70 9.29
C HIS A 64 10.04 3.25 8.80
N LYS A 65 9.32 2.38 9.53
CA LYS A 65 9.12 0.98 9.14
C LYS A 65 8.28 0.84 7.86
N LEU A 66 7.20 1.61 7.73
CA LEU A 66 6.35 1.65 6.54
C LEU A 66 7.10 2.24 5.33
N TYR A 67 7.94 3.25 5.56
CA TYR A 67 8.79 3.85 4.54
C TYR A 67 9.87 2.87 4.06
N SER A 68 10.52 2.14 4.97
CA SER A 68 11.48 1.07 4.63
C SER A 68 10.83 -0.07 3.84
N LEU A 69 9.55 -0.38 4.08
CA LEU A 69 8.79 -1.33 3.26
C LEU A 69 8.41 -0.77 1.89
N GLY A 70 8.54 0.55 1.69
CA GLY A 70 8.19 1.22 0.44
C GLY A 70 6.69 1.37 0.22
N LEU A 71 5.89 1.33 1.29
CA LEU A 71 4.42 1.37 1.21
C LEU A 71 3.88 2.80 1.25
N ILE A 72 4.55 3.66 2.02
CA ILE A 72 4.26 5.09 2.11
C ILE A 72 5.39 5.89 1.48
N THR A 73 5.08 7.13 1.15
CA THR A 73 6.04 8.22 1.02
C THR A 73 5.88 9.17 2.20
N ARG A 74 6.98 9.82 2.58
CA ARG A 74 6.98 10.85 3.61
C ARG A 74 6.91 12.22 2.92
N GLN A 75 5.97 13.05 3.34
CA GLN A 75 5.82 14.42 2.86
C GLN A 75 5.87 15.32 4.09
N ASP A 76 7.01 16.00 4.27
CA ASP A 76 7.34 16.74 5.49
C ASP A 76 7.17 15.87 6.76
N ASN A 77 6.20 16.21 7.61
CA ASN A 77 5.90 15.50 8.85
C ASN A 77 4.79 14.44 8.70
N GLN A 78 4.15 14.39 7.53
CA GLN A 78 3.01 13.53 7.26
C GLN A 78 3.40 12.40 6.32
N VAL A 79 2.53 11.40 6.24
CA VAL A 79 2.73 10.26 5.34
C VAL A 79 1.56 10.08 4.40
N MET A 80 1.89 9.67 3.18
CA MET A 80 0.93 9.39 2.13
C MET A 80 1.21 8.02 1.52
N PRO A 81 0.19 7.31 1.01
CA PRO A 81 0.43 6.05 0.31
C PRO A 81 1.21 6.33 -0.98
N ARG A 82 2.18 5.47 -1.31
CA ARG A 82 3.10 5.71 -2.45
C ARG A 82 2.35 5.78 -3.80
N CYS A 83 1.32 4.95 -3.97
CA CYS A 83 0.48 4.91 -5.17
C CYS A 83 -0.98 4.64 -4.80
N GLY A 84 -1.92 5.11 -5.63
CA GLY A 84 -3.35 4.79 -5.51
C GLY A 84 -3.62 3.28 -5.50
N LEU A 85 -2.82 2.50 -6.22
CA LEU A 85 -2.90 1.04 -6.23
C LEU A 85 -2.72 0.41 -4.84
N TYR A 86 -1.69 0.85 -4.11
CA TYR A 86 -1.40 0.36 -2.77
C TYR A 86 -2.53 0.80 -1.84
N ARG A 87 -2.96 2.06 -1.95
CA ARG A 87 -4.10 2.57 -1.19
C ARG A 87 -5.34 1.68 -1.37
N GLU A 88 -5.82 1.45 -2.58
CA GLU A 88 -7.02 0.66 -2.83
C GLU A 88 -6.89 -0.79 -2.33
N TYR A 89 -5.74 -1.44 -2.54
CA TYR A 89 -5.51 -2.81 -2.07
C TYR A 89 -5.55 -2.90 -0.56
N PHE A 90 -4.73 -2.10 0.11
CA PHE A 90 -4.62 -2.16 1.56
C PHE A 90 -5.86 -1.60 2.24
N GLN A 91 -6.53 -0.61 1.68
CA GLN A 91 -7.83 -0.15 2.17
C GLN A 91 -8.84 -1.30 2.10
N ARG A 92 -8.96 -2.01 0.98
CA ARG A 92 -9.89 -3.13 0.87
C ARG A 92 -9.57 -4.27 1.83
N VAL A 93 -8.30 -4.63 1.96
CA VAL A 93 -7.86 -5.75 2.82
C VAL A 93 -7.88 -5.39 4.31
N LEU A 94 -7.57 -4.15 4.69
CA LEU A 94 -7.57 -3.67 6.08
C LEU A 94 -8.96 -3.22 6.56
N THR A 95 -9.88 -2.85 5.65
CA THR A 95 -11.28 -2.54 5.97
C THR A 95 -12.13 -3.79 6.15
N LEU A 96 -11.77 -4.92 5.52
CA LEU A 96 -12.44 -6.22 5.69
C LEU A 96 -12.15 -6.94 7.02
N LYS A 97 -11.49 -6.27 7.98
CA LYS A 97 -11.07 -6.82 9.28
C LYS A 97 -11.43 -5.85 10.39
#